data_AF-A0A2G5DHT7-F1
#
_entry.id   AF-A0A2G5DHT7-F1
#
_cell.length_a   1.000
_cell.length_b   1.000
_cell.length_c   1.000
_cell.angle_alpha   90.00
_cell.angle_beta   90.00
_cell.angle_gamma   90.00
#
_symmetry.space_group_name_H-M   'P 1'
#
loop_
_entity.id
_entity.type
_entity.pdbx_description
1 polymer ?
#
loop_
_entity_poly.entity_id
_entity_poly.type
_entity_poly.pdbx_seq_one_letter_code
_entity_poly.pdbx_strand_id
1 'polypeptide(L)'
;MLGLFGRKNHEQRREGGGVGEWFSVSFKPDNFFPGLIIGFVLGLFLDLRKIQKNNSKVKKLPLLTSSKLKQQSSRQQMSTATDEEMKLVLVVRQDLRMGAGKIASQCAHAATGMYAEMMQSHRSLLRQWEDCGQPKIVVTCKNQQEMNKLKEMAANIGLPTFVVADAGRTQVVAGSKTVLAIGPGRKASVDSVTGKLRLL
;
A
#
# COMPACT_ATOMS: atom_id res chain seq x y z
N MET A 1 65.66 -49.80 -31.22
CA MET A 1 66.36 -50.97 -30.66
C MET A 1 65.99 -51.05 -29.19
N LEU A 2 65.52 -52.20 -28.70
CA LEU A 2 65.21 -52.52 -27.28
C LEU A 2 64.22 -51.60 -26.52
N GLY A 3 62.99 -52.12 -26.33
CA GLY A 3 62.20 -51.88 -25.11
C GLY A 3 62.40 -53.02 -24.09
N LEU A 4 61.38 -53.29 -23.25
CA LEU A 4 61.38 -54.15 -22.04
C LEU A 4 61.95 -53.39 -20.80
N PHE A 5 61.45 -53.47 -19.56
CA PHE A 5 60.31 -54.15 -18.89
C PHE A 5 60.05 -53.41 -17.53
N GLY A 6 58.95 -53.54 -16.76
CA GLY A 6 57.67 -54.26 -16.89
C GLY A 6 57.07 -54.65 -15.51
N ARG A 7 55.73 -54.55 -15.33
CA ARG A 7 54.87 -54.89 -14.13
C ARG A 7 54.70 -53.81 -13.04
N LYS A 8 53.67 -53.85 -12.17
CA LYS A 8 52.19 -54.03 -12.34
C LYS A 8 51.46 -53.82 -10.98
N ASN A 9 50.43 -52.96 -10.98
CA ASN A 9 49.19 -52.94 -10.18
C ASN A 9 49.14 -52.67 -8.64
N HIS A 10 47.97 -52.07 -8.31
CA HIS A 10 47.39 -51.60 -7.03
C HIS A 10 47.83 -50.18 -6.61
N GLU A 11 46.95 -49.24 -6.23
CA GLU A 11 45.46 -49.12 -6.26
C GLU A 11 45.07 -47.59 -6.10
N GLN A 12 43.83 -47.05 -6.10
CA GLN A 12 42.43 -47.54 -6.08
C GLN A 12 41.48 -46.58 -6.86
N ARG A 13 40.17 -46.88 -6.85
CA ARG A 13 38.99 -46.04 -7.23
C ARG A 13 39.04 -44.59 -6.69
N ARG A 14 38.40 -43.57 -7.30
CA ARG A 14 36.94 -43.45 -7.57
C ARG A 14 36.61 -42.44 -8.68
N GLU A 15 35.42 -42.62 -9.26
CA GLU A 15 34.76 -41.73 -10.23
C GLU A 15 34.08 -40.52 -9.57
N GLY A 16 33.74 -39.50 -10.35
CA GLY A 16 32.92 -38.36 -9.88
C GLY A 16 32.71 -37.28 -10.95
N GLY A 17 31.77 -37.49 -11.87
CA GLY A 17 31.37 -36.47 -12.85
C GLY A 17 30.67 -35.28 -12.18
N GLY A 18 31.18 -34.06 -12.40
CA GLY A 18 30.70 -32.86 -11.72
C GLY A 18 29.50 -32.20 -12.40
N VAL A 19 28.33 -32.24 -11.73
CA VAL A 19 27.09 -31.51 -12.11
C VAL A 19 27.24 -29.96 -11.94
N GLY A 20 28.46 -29.46 -11.78
CA GLY A 20 28.78 -28.06 -11.45
C GLY A 20 28.92 -27.11 -12.66
N GLU A 21 29.15 -27.61 -13.87
CA GLU A 21 29.43 -26.75 -15.04
C GLU A 21 28.17 -26.13 -15.69
N TRP A 22 26.97 -26.63 -15.38
CA TRP A 22 25.74 -26.06 -15.97
C TRP A 22 25.19 -24.84 -15.21
N PHE A 23 25.47 -24.73 -13.91
CA PHE A 23 24.99 -23.62 -13.07
C PHE A 23 25.88 -22.36 -13.11
N SER A 24 27.05 -22.43 -13.75
CA SER A 24 28.05 -21.36 -13.79
C SER A 24 27.98 -20.46 -15.04
N VAL A 25 26.97 -20.60 -15.91
CA VAL A 25 26.67 -19.67 -17.01
C VAL A 25 26.01 -18.37 -16.50
N SER A 26 26.42 -17.92 -15.31
CA SER A 26 25.71 -16.96 -14.47
C SER A 26 26.33 -15.55 -14.59
N PHE A 27 25.50 -14.57 -14.92
CA PHE A 27 25.79 -13.12 -14.85
C PHE A 27 26.96 -12.58 -15.68
N LYS A 28 26.99 -12.84 -17.00
CA LYS A 28 27.60 -11.90 -17.96
C LYS A 28 26.60 -10.77 -18.29
N PRO A 29 27.03 -9.50 -18.35
CA PRO A 29 26.12 -8.36 -18.56
C PRO A 29 25.36 -8.43 -19.89
N ASP A 30 25.96 -9.03 -20.92
CA ASP A 30 25.38 -9.18 -22.26
C ASP A 30 24.12 -10.06 -22.28
N ASN A 31 23.99 -10.99 -21.31
CA ASN A 31 22.83 -11.86 -21.16
C ASN A 31 21.80 -11.33 -20.15
N PHE A 32 22.10 -10.25 -19.42
CA PHE A 32 21.22 -9.68 -18.40
C PHE A 32 19.99 -8.99 -19.01
N PHE A 33 20.19 -8.13 -20.02
CA PHE A 33 19.09 -7.40 -20.65
C PHE A 33 18.07 -8.31 -21.37
N PRO A 34 18.47 -9.33 -22.16
CA PRO A 34 17.52 -10.29 -22.72
C PRO A 34 16.73 -11.04 -21.65
N GLY A 35 17.41 -11.51 -20.59
CA GLY A 35 16.77 -12.22 -19.48
C GLY A 35 15.75 -11.37 -18.72
N LEU A 36 16.06 -10.09 -18.48
CA LEU A 36 15.18 -9.14 -17.81
C LEU A 36 13.90 -8.86 -18.63
N ILE A 37 14.03 -8.68 -19.95
CA ILE A 37 12.89 -8.45 -20.85
C ILE A 37 11.99 -9.70 -20.90
N ILE A 38 12.57 -10.90 -21.06
CA ILE A 38 11.82 -12.16 -21.09
C ILE A 38 11.08 -12.37 -19.75
N GLY A 39 11.75 -12.12 -18.63
CA GLY A 39 11.14 -12.20 -17.28
C GLY A 39 10.01 -11.20 -17.08
N PHE A 40 10.16 -9.96 -17.54
CA PHE A 40 9.15 -8.91 -17.45
C PHE A 40 7.90 -9.23 -18.30
N VAL A 41 8.10 -9.69 -19.54
CA VAL A 41 7.00 -10.07 -20.45
C VAL A 41 6.27 -11.31 -19.93
N LEU A 42 6.97 -12.35 -19.47
CA LEU A 42 6.34 -13.53 -18.87
C LEU A 42 5.61 -13.19 -17.55
N GLY A 43 6.18 -12.31 -16.73
CA GLY A 43 5.55 -11.81 -15.50
C GLY A 43 4.23 -11.10 -15.79
N LEU A 44 4.23 -10.12 -16.71
CA LEU A 44 3.01 -9.44 -17.16
C LEU A 44 1.98 -10.42 -17.74
N PHE A 45 2.40 -11.41 -18.53
CA PHE A 45 1.47 -12.35 -19.14
C PHE A 45 0.80 -13.30 -18.14
N LEU A 46 1.48 -13.64 -17.03
CA LEU A 46 0.88 -14.41 -15.93
C LEU A 46 -0.06 -13.55 -15.08
N ASP A 47 0.25 -12.27 -14.87
CA ASP A 47 -0.59 -11.36 -14.07
C ASP A 47 -1.89 -10.99 -14.81
N LEU A 48 -1.81 -10.71 -16.12
CA LEU A 48 -2.97 -10.46 -16.98
C LEU A 48 -3.97 -11.64 -17.02
N ARG A 49 -3.49 -12.89 -16.92
CA ARG A 49 -4.34 -14.09 -16.82
C ARG A 49 -5.13 -14.16 -15.50
N LYS A 50 -4.66 -13.50 -14.44
CA LYS A 50 -5.33 -13.46 -13.13
C LYS A 50 -6.50 -12.48 -13.13
N ILE A 51 -6.37 -11.38 -13.86
CA ILE A 51 -7.43 -10.36 -14.05
C ILE A 51 -8.66 -10.95 -14.78
N GLN A 52 -8.45 -11.87 -15.73
CA GLN A 52 -9.52 -12.42 -16.57
C GLN A 52 -10.46 -13.42 -15.86
N LYS A 53 -10.12 -13.92 -14.67
CA LYS A 53 -10.90 -14.95 -13.95
C LYS A 53 -11.91 -14.42 -12.91
N ASN A 54 -11.93 -13.12 -12.62
CA ASN A 54 -12.80 -12.57 -11.57
C ASN A 54 -14.18 -12.08 -12.07
N ASN A 55 -14.49 -12.21 -13.38
CA ASN A 55 -15.57 -11.43 -14.02
C ASN A 55 -16.84 -12.24 -14.38
N SER A 56 -17.17 -13.30 -13.62
CA SER A 56 -18.30 -14.20 -13.97
C SER A 56 -19.16 -14.64 -12.78
N LYS A 57 -19.91 -13.69 -12.18
CA LYS A 57 -21.13 -13.97 -11.39
C LYS A 57 -22.22 -12.92 -11.62
N VAL A 58 -22.81 -12.92 -12.81
CA VAL A 58 -24.12 -12.28 -13.07
C VAL A 58 -25.21 -13.29 -12.70
N LYS A 59 -26.17 -12.91 -11.84
CA LYS A 59 -27.40 -13.69 -11.59
C LYS A 59 -28.63 -12.83 -11.92
N LYS A 60 -29.67 -13.50 -12.42
CA LYS A 60 -30.77 -12.92 -13.20
C LYS A 60 -31.87 -12.28 -12.35
N LEU A 61 -32.55 -11.30 -12.97
CA LEU A 61 -33.82 -10.71 -12.55
C LEU A 61 -34.99 -11.71 -12.68
N PRO A 62 -35.98 -11.68 -11.77
CA PRO A 62 -37.36 -12.06 -12.06
C PRO A 62 -38.32 -10.87 -11.98
N LEU A 63 -39.45 -11.03 -12.67
CA LEU A 63 -40.43 -9.99 -13.02
C LEU A 63 -41.53 -9.81 -11.95
N LEU A 64 -42.20 -8.66 -12.01
CA LEU A 64 -43.24 -8.15 -11.09
C LEU A 64 -44.40 -9.12 -10.79
N THR A 65 -44.79 -9.20 -9.51
CA THR A 65 -46.16 -9.55 -9.10
C THR A 65 -46.65 -8.61 -7.99
N SER A 66 -47.84 -8.04 -8.19
CA SER A 66 -48.45 -7.05 -7.28
C SER A 66 -49.15 -7.71 -6.10
N SER A 67 -48.89 -7.20 -4.89
CA SER A 67 -49.87 -7.20 -3.81
C SER A 67 -49.73 -5.92 -2.96
N LYS A 68 -50.86 -5.22 -2.77
CA LYS A 68 -50.92 -4.01 -1.92
C LYS A 68 -50.80 -4.42 -0.45
N LEU A 69 -50.08 -3.63 0.36
CA LEU A 69 -50.50 -3.29 1.73
C LEU A 69 -49.72 -2.09 2.33
N LYS A 70 -50.27 -0.89 2.08
CA LYS A 70 -50.41 0.26 3.00
C LYS A 70 -49.61 0.24 4.32
N GLN A 71 -48.46 0.94 4.40
CA GLN A 71 -48.09 1.64 5.64
C GLN A 71 -47.11 2.82 5.46
N GLN A 72 -47.45 3.91 6.16
CA GLN A 72 -46.62 5.02 6.67
C GLN A 72 -45.60 5.73 5.76
N SER A 73 -45.97 6.96 5.40
CA SER A 73 -45.06 7.99 4.91
C SER A 73 -44.16 8.52 6.04
N SER A 74 -43.00 7.89 6.21
CA SER A 74 -41.82 8.54 6.78
C SER A 74 -40.77 8.63 5.68
N ARG A 75 -40.73 9.79 5.01
CA ARG A 75 -39.79 10.10 3.93
C ARG A 75 -38.37 10.26 4.50
N GLN A 76 -37.77 9.15 4.92
CA GLN A 76 -36.33 9.07 5.07
C GLN A 76 -35.75 9.46 3.72
N GLN A 77 -35.07 10.61 3.68
CA GLN A 77 -34.30 10.99 2.51
C GLN A 77 -33.17 9.97 2.40
N MET A 78 -33.40 8.94 1.60
CA MET A 78 -32.33 8.20 0.94
C MET A 78 -31.51 9.28 0.24
N SER A 79 -30.36 9.65 0.80
CA SER A 79 -29.47 10.60 0.16
C SER A 79 -29.23 10.06 -1.23
N THR A 80 -29.59 10.85 -2.25
CA THR A 80 -29.12 10.62 -3.62
C THR A 80 -27.65 10.27 -3.54
N ALA A 81 -27.18 9.32 -4.34
CA ALA A 81 -25.77 8.96 -4.38
C ALA A 81 -24.95 10.14 -4.93
N THR A 82 -24.71 11.12 -4.07
CA THR A 82 -23.76 12.19 -4.25
C THR A 82 -22.39 11.55 -4.28
N ASP A 83 -21.57 12.01 -5.22
CA ASP A 83 -20.13 11.75 -5.22
C ASP A 83 -19.52 12.51 -4.03
N GLU A 84 -19.72 11.96 -2.83
CA GLU A 84 -19.30 12.54 -1.56
C GLU A 84 -17.77 12.53 -1.50
N GLU A 85 -17.15 13.63 -1.96
CA GLU A 85 -15.70 13.79 -2.06
C GLU A 85 -14.98 13.21 -0.83
N MET A 86 -14.27 12.09 -1.02
CA MET A 86 -13.52 11.40 0.02
C MET A 86 -12.09 11.92 0.04
N LYS A 87 -11.47 12.10 1.21
CA LYS A 87 -10.05 12.51 1.30
C LYS A 87 -9.30 11.99 2.52
N LEU A 88 -7.98 11.92 2.38
CA LEU A 88 -7.02 11.70 3.46
C LEU A 88 -6.22 12.99 3.69
N VAL A 89 -6.09 13.44 4.92
CA VAL A 89 -5.25 14.59 5.30
C VAL A 89 -4.03 14.12 6.09
N LEU A 90 -2.85 14.60 5.69
CA LEU A 90 -1.56 14.31 6.31
C LEU A 90 -1.05 15.57 7.03
N VAL A 91 -1.12 15.56 8.36
CA VAL A 91 -0.74 16.69 9.22
C VAL A 91 0.73 16.55 9.62
N VAL A 92 1.56 17.48 9.15
CA VAL A 92 3.02 17.52 9.36
C VAL A 92 3.38 18.50 10.48
N ARG A 93 4.21 18.07 11.43
CA ARG A 93 4.77 18.92 12.49
C ARG A 93 5.85 19.87 11.98
N GLN A 94 5.67 21.17 12.21
CA GLN A 94 6.60 22.22 11.80
C GLN A 94 7.75 22.47 12.79
N ASP A 95 7.54 22.22 14.09
CA ASP A 95 8.57 22.32 15.13
C ASP A 95 9.76 21.38 14.90
N LEU A 96 9.56 20.26 14.18
CA LEU A 96 10.60 19.29 13.85
C LEU A 96 11.54 19.73 12.71
N ARG A 97 11.27 20.87 12.03
CA ARG A 97 12.11 21.46 10.97
C ARG A 97 12.59 20.46 9.90
N MET A 98 11.75 19.49 9.54
CA MET A 98 12.09 18.44 8.58
C MET A 98 12.29 19.02 7.18
N GLY A 99 13.36 18.63 6.49
CA GLY A 99 13.56 18.96 5.06
C GLY A 99 12.56 18.23 4.15
N ALA A 100 12.32 18.78 2.95
CA ALA A 100 11.28 18.32 2.03
C ALA A 100 11.31 16.81 1.74
N GLY A 101 12.48 16.22 1.45
CA GLY A 101 12.61 14.78 1.20
C GLY A 101 12.23 13.91 2.41
N LYS A 102 12.54 14.38 3.63
CA LYS A 102 12.10 13.69 4.85
C LYS A 102 10.59 13.82 5.04
N ILE A 103 10.01 14.99 4.80
CA ILE A 103 8.55 15.17 4.89
C ILE A 103 7.84 14.24 3.90
N ALA A 104 8.30 14.18 2.63
CA ALA A 104 7.74 13.30 1.61
C ALA A 104 7.75 11.82 2.05
N SER A 105 8.89 11.32 2.56
CA SER A 105 9.00 9.97 3.12
C SER A 105 8.04 9.74 4.29
N GLN A 106 7.94 10.67 5.24
CA GLN A 106 7.07 10.53 6.42
C GLN A 106 5.58 10.58 6.04
N CYS A 107 5.20 11.42 5.08
CA CYS A 107 3.85 11.44 4.48
C CYS A 107 3.53 10.13 3.74
N ALA A 108 4.48 9.56 3.00
CA ALA A 108 4.31 8.26 2.35
C ALA A 108 4.12 7.12 3.36
N HIS A 109 4.91 7.10 4.45
CA HIS A 109 4.71 6.16 5.56
C HIS A 109 3.35 6.32 6.25
N ALA A 110 2.89 7.57 6.44
CA ALA A 110 1.58 7.83 7.05
C ALA A 110 0.43 7.32 6.17
N ALA A 111 0.50 7.56 4.86
CA ALA A 111 -0.52 7.11 3.91
C ALA A 111 -0.53 5.58 3.73
N THR A 112 0.63 4.93 3.64
CA THR A 112 0.71 3.47 3.49
C THR A 112 0.36 2.73 4.78
N GLY A 113 0.72 3.27 5.94
CA GLY A 113 0.30 2.74 7.25
C GLY A 113 -1.21 2.82 7.46
N MET A 114 -1.80 3.99 7.19
CA MET A 114 -3.27 4.18 7.20
C MET A 114 -3.97 3.19 6.26
N TYR A 115 -3.48 3.05 5.02
CA TYR A 115 -4.02 2.10 4.06
C TYR A 115 -4.01 0.66 4.61
N ALA A 116 -2.86 0.20 5.13
CA ALA A 116 -2.70 -1.15 5.67
C ALA A 116 -3.61 -1.44 6.89
N GLU A 117 -3.81 -0.46 7.77
CA GLU A 117 -4.73 -0.56 8.91
C GLU A 117 -6.20 -0.61 8.46
N MET A 118 -6.59 0.25 7.50
CA MET A 118 -7.95 0.27 6.97
C MET A 118 -8.29 -0.94 6.10
N MET A 119 -7.32 -1.59 5.44
CA MET A 119 -7.56 -2.85 4.72
C MET A 119 -8.14 -3.94 5.64
N GLN A 120 -7.76 -3.92 6.92
CA GLN A 120 -8.19 -4.89 7.93
C GLN A 120 -9.45 -4.45 8.66
N SER A 121 -9.60 -3.15 8.94
CA SER A 121 -10.64 -2.61 9.83
C SER A 121 -11.80 -1.90 9.12
N HIS A 122 -11.56 -1.22 8.00
CA HIS A 122 -12.50 -0.25 7.39
C HIS A 122 -12.56 -0.38 5.85
N ARG A 123 -12.55 -1.62 5.34
CA ARG A 123 -12.39 -1.92 3.90
C ARG A 123 -13.41 -1.25 2.97
N SER A 124 -14.65 -1.07 3.41
CA SER A 124 -15.70 -0.38 2.63
C SER A 124 -15.44 1.13 2.48
N LEU A 125 -15.03 1.79 3.58
CA LEU A 125 -14.67 3.21 3.60
C LEU A 125 -13.38 3.47 2.81
N LEU A 126 -12.41 2.55 2.93
CA LEU A 126 -11.19 2.58 2.13
C LEU A 126 -11.52 2.50 0.64
N ARG A 127 -12.43 1.59 0.25
CA ARG A 127 -12.81 1.42 -1.15
C ARG A 127 -13.48 2.66 -1.75
N GLN A 128 -14.36 3.34 -1.01
CA GLN A 128 -14.96 4.61 -1.46
C GLN A 128 -13.87 5.65 -1.78
N TRP A 129 -12.85 5.78 -0.94
CA TRP A 129 -11.73 6.68 -1.20
C TRP A 129 -10.83 6.21 -2.35
N GLU A 130 -10.67 4.90 -2.59
CA GLU A 130 -10.05 4.38 -3.81
C GLU A 130 -10.80 4.79 -5.08
N ASP A 131 -12.13 4.63 -5.07
CA ASP A 131 -12.99 4.95 -6.20
C ASP A 131 -13.01 6.48 -6.48
N CYS A 132 -12.83 7.33 -5.46
CA CYS A 132 -12.59 8.78 -5.61
C CYS A 132 -11.14 9.16 -6.05
N GLY A 133 -10.29 8.21 -6.45
CA GLY A 133 -8.92 8.49 -6.90
C GLY A 133 -7.89 8.72 -5.78
N GLN A 134 -8.22 8.34 -4.55
CA GLN A 134 -7.34 8.40 -3.38
C GLN A 134 -6.70 9.77 -3.06
N PRO A 135 -7.42 10.90 -3.06
CA PRO A 135 -6.81 12.22 -2.86
C PRO A 135 -6.21 12.38 -1.46
N LYS A 136 -5.03 13.02 -1.41
CA LYS A 136 -4.19 13.21 -0.22
C LYS A 136 -3.82 14.69 -0.13
N ILE A 137 -4.15 15.35 0.97
CA ILE A 137 -3.81 16.76 1.20
C ILE A 137 -2.80 16.83 2.34
N VAL A 138 -1.70 17.56 2.15
CA VAL A 138 -0.68 17.75 3.18
C VAL A 138 -0.87 19.13 3.83
N VAL A 139 -0.99 19.14 5.16
CA VAL A 139 -1.22 20.34 5.97
C VAL A 139 -0.24 20.39 7.13
N THR A 140 -0.21 21.51 7.84
CA THR A 140 0.75 21.77 8.91
C THR A 140 0.09 21.93 10.28
N CYS A 141 0.76 21.43 11.31
CA CYS A 141 0.54 21.83 12.69
C CYS A 141 1.84 22.33 13.33
N LYS A 142 1.71 23.15 14.35
CA LYS A 142 2.83 23.82 15.04
C LYS A 142 3.68 22.82 15.80
N ASN A 143 3.06 21.90 16.55
CA ASN A 143 3.75 21.02 17.48
C ASN A 143 2.99 19.73 17.84
N GLN A 144 3.59 18.91 18.70
CA GLN A 144 3.01 17.65 19.20
C GLN A 144 1.66 17.81 19.91
N GLN A 145 1.45 18.92 20.63
CA GLN A 145 0.25 19.15 21.42
C GLN A 145 -0.95 19.43 20.51
N GLU A 146 -0.75 20.23 19.45
CA GLU A 146 -1.76 20.47 18.42
C GLU A 146 -2.06 19.19 17.63
N MET A 147 -1.03 18.41 17.27
CA MET A 147 -1.22 17.08 16.65
C MET A 147 -2.06 16.13 17.52
N ASN A 148 -1.83 16.09 18.84
CA ASN A 148 -2.61 15.25 19.74
C ASN A 148 -4.09 15.68 19.78
N LYS A 149 -4.36 16.99 19.87
CA LYS A 149 -5.72 17.55 19.81
C LYS A 149 -6.44 17.21 18.51
N LEU A 150 -5.74 17.31 17.36
CA LEU A 150 -6.29 16.93 16.06
C LEU A 150 -6.63 15.43 15.99
N LYS A 151 -5.78 14.56 16.56
CA LYS A 151 -6.06 13.12 16.66
C LYS A 151 -7.30 12.85 17.52
N GLU A 152 -7.41 13.51 18.67
CA GLU A 152 -8.54 13.37 19.60
C GLU A 152 -9.86 13.83 18.95
N MET A 153 -9.88 15.00 18.32
CA MET A 153 -11.06 15.50 17.59
C MET A 153 -11.48 14.54 16.47
N ALA A 154 -10.54 13.97 15.71
CA ALA A 154 -10.84 12.97 14.69
C ALA A 154 -11.41 11.67 15.28
N ALA A 155 -10.81 11.16 16.36
CA ALA A 155 -11.30 9.96 17.03
C ALA A 155 -12.72 10.13 17.61
N ASN A 156 -13.02 11.30 18.18
CA ASN A 156 -14.32 11.63 18.76
C ASN A 156 -15.47 11.64 17.73
N ILE A 157 -15.16 11.83 16.44
CA ILE A 157 -16.13 11.74 15.34
C ILE A 157 -15.99 10.46 14.49
N GLY A 158 -15.22 9.48 14.97
CA GLY A 158 -15.05 8.18 14.30
C GLY A 158 -14.20 8.21 13.02
N LEU A 159 -13.38 9.23 12.79
CA LEU A 159 -12.43 9.21 11.68
C LEU A 159 -11.22 8.31 12.02
N PRO A 160 -10.76 7.46 11.08
CA PRO A 160 -9.53 6.69 11.27
C PRO A 160 -8.33 7.62 11.36
N THR A 161 -7.36 7.28 12.22
CA THR A 161 -6.12 8.06 12.41
C THR A 161 -4.90 7.17 12.55
N PHE A 162 -3.81 7.51 11.85
CA PHE A 162 -2.55 6.79 11.90
C PHE A 162 -1.40 7.76 12.18
N VAL A 163 -0.43 7.37 13.01
CA VAL A 163 0.66 8.25 13.45
C VAL A 163 2.00 7.62 13.13
N VAL A 164 2.83 8.33 12.38
CA VAL A 164 4.23 7.96 12.16
C VAL A 164 5.09 8.56 13.27
N ALA A 165 6.07 7.79 13.74
CA ALA A 165 7.15 8.26 14.61
C ALA A 165 8.51 8.07 13.92
N ASP A 166 9.45 8.98 14.18
CA ASP A 166 10.80 8.86 13.63
C ASP A 166 11.54 7.70 14.29
N ALA A 167 12.15 6.83 13.48
CA ALA A 167 12.94 5.70 13.95
C ALA A 167 14.33 6.11 14.51
N GLY A 168 14.64 7.40 14.63
CA GLY A 168 15.91 7.88 15.19
C GLY A 168 17.09 7.81 14.22
N ARG A 169 16.85 7.58 12.93
CA ARG A 169 17.89 7.53 11.88
C ARG A 169 18.22 8.91 11.30
N THR A 170 17.80 9.98 11.96
CA THR A 170 17.84 11.35 11.45
C THR A 170 18.06 12.37 12.58
N GLN A 171 18.15 13.65 12.23
CA GLN A 171 18.32 14.79 13.15
C GLN A 171 17.12 15.04 14.10
N VAL A 172 16.07 14.21 14.08
CA VAL A 172 14.91 14.30 14.98
C VAL A 172 15.06 13.25 16.07
N VAL A 173 14.75 13.63 17.32
CA VAL A 173 14.79 12.73 18.48
C VAL A 173 13.96 11.46 18.21
N ALA A 174 14.56 10.29 18.40
CA ALA A 174 13.93 8.99 18.19
C ALA A 174 12.58 8.88 18.93
N GLY A 175 11.58 8.29 18.29
CA GLY A 175 10.23 8.17 18.83
C GLY A 175 9.36 9.43 18.73
N SER A 176 9.90 10.56 18.26
CA SER A 176 9.08 11.76 17.98
C SER A 176 8.02 11.47 16.91
N LYS A 177 6.73 11.71 17.22
CA LYS A 177 5.67 11.62 16.21
C LYS A 177 5.84 12.74 15.18
N THR A 178 5.88 12.39 13.90
CA THR A 178 6.26 13.28 12.78
C THR A 178 5.06 13.73 11.97
N VAL A 179 4.21 12.79 11.59
CA VAL A 179 3.04 12.97 10.72
C VAL A 179 1.85 12.20 11.27
N LEU A 180 0.68 12.84 11.24
CA LEU A 180 -0.62 12.26 11.60
C LEU A 180 -1.50 12.22 10.34
N ALA A 181 -1.91 11.02 9.94
CA ALA A 181 -2.97 10.80 8.96
C ALA A 181 -4.35 10.91 9.64
N ILE A 182 -5.29 11.60 8.99
CA ILE A 182 -6.70 11.74 9.40
C ILE A 182 -7.60 11.42 8.19
N GLY A 183 -8.54 10.49 8.39
CA GLY A 183 -9.22 9.82 7.28
C GLY A 183 -8.33 8.74 6.64
N PRO A 184 -8.68 8.18 5.47
CA PRO A 184 -9.79 8.52 4.58
C PRO A 184 -11.17 8.71 5.25
N GLY A 185 -11.88 9.75 4.81
CA GLY A 185 -13.24 10.06 5.22
C GLY A 185 -13.89 11.09 4.31
N ARG A 186 -15.20 11.33 4.48
CA ARG A 186 -15.92 12.36 3.73
C ARG A 186 -15.30 13.73 3.97
N LYS A 187 -15.20 14.55 2.92
CA LYS A 187 -14.60 15.88 2.96
C LYS A 187 -15.12 16.74 4.11
N ALA A 188 -16.43 16.82 4.30
CA ALA A 188 -17.04 17.63 5.37
C ALA A 188 -16.61 17.17 6.78
N SER A 189 -16.59 15.86 7.04
CA SER A 189 -16.11 15.29 8.31
C SER A 189 -14.63 15.59 8.54
N VAL A 190 -13.79 15.41 7.52
CA VAL A 190 -12.34 15.68 7.63
C VAL A 190 -12.06 17.19 7.77
N ASP A 191 -12.77 18.05 7.03
CA ASP A 191 -12.62 19.51 7.11
C ASP A 191 -13.12 20.09 8.45
N SER A 192 -14.06 19.44 9.15
CA SER A 192 -14.44 19.84 10.52
C SER A 192 -13.26 19.79 11.51
N VAL A 193 -12.30 18.89 11.27
CA VAL A 193 -11.10 18.72 12.10
C VAL A 193 -9.91 19.50 11.53
N THR A 194 -9.70 19.49 10.21
CA THR A 194 -8.47 19.97 9.58
C THR A 194 -8.61 21.23 8.72
N GLY A 195 -9.83 21.69 8.43
CA GLY A 195 -10.08 22.76 7.44
C GLY A 195 -9.54 24.15 7.80
N LYS A 196 -9.08 24.35 9.04
CA LYS A 196 -8.41 25.58 9.52
C LYS A 196 -6.89 25.49 9.47
N LEU A 197 -6.32 24.33 9.14
CA LEU A 197 -4.87 24.13 9.03
C LEU A 197 -4.36 24.67 7.70
N ARG A 198 -3.14 25.20 7.71
CA ARG A 198 -2.49 25.67 6.47
C ARG A 198 -1.92 24.48 5.70
N LEU A 199 -2.00 24.53 4.37
CA LEU A 199 -1.22 23.66 3.50
C LEU A 199 0.27 23.73 3.84
N LEU A 200 1.00 22.64 3.56
CA LEU A 200 2.45 22.55 3.71
C LEU A 200 3.19 23.32 2.60
#